data_AF-A0A671F3J0-F1
#
_entry.id   AF-A0A671F3J0-F1
#
_cell.length_a   1.000
_cell.length_b   1.000
_cell.length_c   1.000
_cell.angle_alpha   90.00
_cell.angle_beta   90.00
_cell.angle_gamma   90.00
#
_symmetry.space_group_name_H-M   'P 1'
#
loop_
_entity.id
_entity.type
_entity.pdbx_description
1 polymer ?
#
loop_
_entity_poly.entity_id
_entity_poly.type
_entity_poly.pdbx_seq_one_letter_code
_entity_poly.pdbx_strand_id
1 'polypeptide(L)'
;MAARIVGCGIGRLLGSLPGRAGARGWPLGVSALRKVASGPPGSAPAAVQTASYPKLRVQAAQQPAAFWGPLARDTLVWDTPYHTVWDCDFSSGKIGWFLGGQLNVSVNCLDQHVRKSPESVALIWERDEPGTEVRITYRSFSL
;
A
#
# COMPACT_ATOMS: atom_id res chain seq x y z
N MET A 1 11.36 -12.77 37.77
CA MET A 1 11.33 -14.10 37.12
C MET A 1 10.37 -14.02 35.95
N ALA A 2 10.85 -13.61 34.76
CA ALA A 2 11.36 -14.49 33.70
C ALA A 2 10.27 -15.37 33.07
N ALA A 3 9.57 -14.84 32.06
CA ALA A 3 8.81 -15.63 31.10
C ALA A 3 9.56 -15.61 29.76
N ARG A 4 9.99 -16.81 29.35
CA ARG A 4 10.79 -17.11 28.16
C ARG A 4 9.99 -16.93 26.87
N ILE A 5 10.70 -16.47 25.84
CA ILE A 5 10.35 -16.50 24.43
C ILE A 5 10.43 -17.94 23.90
N VAL A 6 9.38 -18.43 23.23
CA VAL A 6 9.36 -19.44 22.13
C VAL A 6 7.99 -19.26 21.46
N GLY A 7 7.76 -19.22 20.15
CA GLY A 7 8.56 -19.47 18.96
C GLY A 7 7.61 -19.44 17.75
N CYS A 8 8.21 -19.13 16.60
CA CYS A 8 7.62 -19.11 15.27
C CYS A 8 7.01 -20.48 14.87
N GLY A 9 5.92 -20.49 14.10
CA GLY A 9 5.29 -21.72 13.61
C GLY A 9 4.48 -21.53 12.33
N ILE A 10 5.18 -21.43 11.19
CA ILE A 10 4.62 -21.66 9.85
C ILE A 10 4.30 -23.16 9.75
N GLY A 11 3.02 -23.50 9.59
CA GLY A 11 2.52 -24.85 9.43
C GLY A 11 1.75 -25.00 8.12
N ARG A 12 2.39 -25.67 7.15
CA ARG A 12 1.77 -26.18 5.91
C ARG A 12 0.54 -27.02 6.22
N LEU A 13 -0.55 -26.78 5.51
CA LEU A 13 -1.59 -27.79 5.28
C LEU A 13 -1.91 -27.83 3.78
N LEU A 14 -1.17 -28.68 3.07
CA LEU A 14 -1.53 -29.21 1.75
C LEU A 14 -2.33 -30.49 2.01
N GLY A 15 -3.64 -30.44 1.74
CA GLY A 15 -4.54 -31.57 1.77
C GLY A 15 -5.29 -31.66 0.45
N SER A 16 -5.07 -32.76 -0.25
CA SER A 16 -5.51 -33.13 -1.60
C SER A 16 -7.02 -33.32 -1.75
N LEU A 17 -7.60 -32.81 -2.84
CA LEU A 17 -8.91 -33.22 -3.37
C LEU A 17 -8.73 -33.92 -4.72
N PRO A 18 -9.29 -35.11 -4.95
CA PRO A 18 -9.34 -35.73 -6.28
C PRO A 18 -10.66 -35.40 -6.97
N GLY A 19 -10.64 -35.15 -8.29
CA GLY A 19 -11.89 -35.17 -9.06
C GLY A 19 -11.89 -34.49 -10.43
N ARG A 20 -11.75 -35.33 -11.46
CA ARG A 20 -12.40 -35.25 -12.79
C ARG A 20 -12.12 -34.08 -13.75
N ALA A 21 -11.33 -34.43 -14.77
CA ALA A 21 -11.73 -34.52 -16.18
C ALA A 21 -12.47 -33.35 -16.85
N GLY A 22 -11.81 -32.77 -17.86
CA GLY A 22 -12.47 -32.20 -19.04
C GLY A 22 -12.21 -30.71 -19.26
N ALA A 23 -11.06 -30.36 -19.85
CA ALA A 23 -10.87 -29.04 -20.46
C ALA A 23 -10.21 -29.21 -21.84
N ARG A 24 -11.02 -29.00 -22.86
CA ARG A 24 -10.66 -28.89 -24.27
C ARG A 24 -9.60 -27.79 -24.41
N GLY A 25 -8.60 -28.03 -25.26
CA GLY A 25 -7.42 -27.19 -25.42
C GLY A 25 -7.74 -25.72 -25.69
N TRP A 26 -7.03 -24.84 -25.00
CA TRP A 26 -6.94 -23.43 -25.35
C TRP A 26 -6.01 -23.30 -26.56
N PRO A 27 -6.42 -22.68 -27.67
CA PRO A 27 -5.51 -22.45 -28.78
C PRO A 27 -4.41 -21.45 -28.37
N LEU A 28 -3.20 -21.80 -28.80
CA LEU A 28 -1.96 -21.05 -28.68
C LEU A 28 -2.14 -19.64 -29.27
N GLY A 29 -1.85 -18.60 -28.50
CA GLY A 29 -1.87 -17.23 -29.02
C GLY A 29 -1.82 -16.10 -27.98
N VAL A 30 -1.01 -16.22 -26.93
CA VAL A 30 -0.68 -15.05 -26.08
C VAL A 30 0.69 -14.53 -26.51
N SER A 31 0.70 -13.87 -27.65
CA SER A 31 1.83 -13.10 -28.13
C SER A 31 1.93 -11.81 -27.32
N ALA A 32 3.05 -11.64 -26.62
CA ALA A 32 3.54 -10.39 -26.05
C ALA A 32 2.64 -9.71 -24.99
N LEU A 33 2.78 -10.16 -23.74
CA LEU A 33 2.62 -9.27 -22.59
C LEU A 33 3.65 -8.13 -22.73
N ARG A 34 3.20 -6.99 -23.24
CA ARG A 34 3.96 -5.75 -23.21
C ARG A 34 4.30 -5.47 -21.75
N LYS A 35 5.60 -5.41 -21.44
CA LYS A 35 6.12 -5.04 -20.14
C LYS A 35 5.49 -3.69 -19.78
N VAL A 36 4.49 -3.69 -18.90
CA VAL A 36 4.00 -2.47 -18.27
C VAL A 36 5.23 -1.86 -17.63
N ALA A 37 5.68 -0.73 -18.18
CA ALA A 37 6.75 0.03 -17.57
C ALA A 37 6.26 0.36 -16.17
N SER A 38 6.93 -0.20 -15.16
CA SER A 38 6.75 0.19 -13.77
C SER A 38 6.80 1.71 -13.76
N GLY A 39 5.70 2.37 -13.37
CA GLY A 39 5.70 3.79 -13.08
C GLY A 39 6.86 4.13 -12.13
N PRO A 40 7.30 5.40 -12.08
CA PRO A 40 8.38 5.78 -11.20
C PRO A 40 8.08 5.22 -9.80
N PRO A 41 9.06 4.59 -9.14
CA PRO A 41 8.84 4.05 -7.81
C PRO A 41 8.27 5.19 -6.97
N GLY A 42 7.04 5.03 -6.49
CA GLY A 42 6.47 5.97 -5.52
C GLY A 42 7.53 6.16 -4.45
N SER A 43 8.03 7.38 -4.31
CA SER A 43 9.24 7.64 -3.55
C SER A 43 8.94 7.35 -2.08
N ALA A 44 9.24 6.13 -1.62
CA ALA A 44 9.25 5.82 -0.20
C ALA A 44 10.11 6.90 0.49
N PRO A 45 9.74 7.38 1.68
CA PRO A 45 10.55 8.38 2.38
C PRO A 45 12.00 7.91 2.49
N ALA A 46 12.96 8.83 2.33
CA ALA A 46 14.38 8.52 2.17
C ALA A 46 14.94 7.58 3.26
N ALA A 47 14.41 7.67 4.49
CA ALA A 47 14.76 6.79 5.60
C ALA A 47 14.47 5.29 5.35
N VAL A 48 13.50 4.97 4.50
CA VAL A 48 13.12 3.59 4.13
C VAL A 48 13.98 3.08 2.97
N GLN A 49 14.53 3.96 2.14
CA GLN A 49 15.21 3.59 0.90
C GLN A 49 16.59 2.95 1.12
N THR A 50 17.28 3.25 2.22
CA THR A 50 18.66 2.77 2.48
C THR A 50 18.71 1.53 3.38
N ALA A 51 17.63 1.20 4.08
CA ALA A 51 17.60 0.12 5.05
C ALA A 51 17.17 -1.22 4.42
N SER A 52 17.78 -2.32 4.89
CA SER A 52 17.39 -3.67 4.47
C SER A 52 15.99 -4.01 5.00
N TYR A 53 15.11 -4.56 4.15
CA TYR A 53 13.72 -4.90 4.49
C TYR A 53 13.56 -5.68 5.82
N PRO A 54 14.37 -6.72 6.13
CA PRO A 54 14.29 -7.40 7.42
C PRO A 54 14.48 -6.48 8.63
N LYS A 55 15.37 -5.49 8.55
CA LYS A 55 15.60 -4.52 9.63
C LYS A 55 14.39 -3.61 9.81
N LEU A 56 13.84 -3.10 8.70
CA LEU A 56 12.64 -2.25 8.72
C LEU A 56 11.44 -2.97 9.32
N ARG A 57 11.23 -4.24 8.95
CA ARG A 57 10.16 -5.07 9.51
C ARG A 57 10.27 -5.21 11.02
N VAL A 58 11.49 -5.49 11.53
CA VAL A 58 11.72 -5.62 12.97
C VAL A 58 11.45 -4.31 13.69
N GLN A 59 11.94 -3.19 13.15
CA GLN A 59 11.73 -1.87 13.73
C GLN A 59 10.25 -1.47 13.76
N ALA A 60 9.52 -1.69 12.66
CA ALA A 60 8.09 -1.40 12.57
C ALA A 60 7.25 -2.18 13.59
N ALA A 61 7.65 -3.41 13.92
CA ALA A 61 6.96 -4.25 14.88
C ALA A 61 7.33 -3.92 16.34
N GLN A 62 8.61 -3.66 16.62
CA GLN A 62 9.10 -3.44 17.99
C GLN A 62 8.92 -1.99 18.46
N GLN A 63 8.97 -1.03 17.54
CA GLN A 63 8.91 0.41 17.83
C GLN A 63 7.93 1.12 16.89
N PRO A 64 6.64 0.78 16.92
CA PRO A 64 5.66 1.28 15.96
C PRO A 64 5.53 2.81 15.97
N ALA A 65 5.52 3.44 17.15
CA ALA A 65 5.40 4.90 17.24
C ALA A 65 6.61 5.63 16.62
N ALA A 66 7.82 5.14 16.88
CA ALA A 66 9.06 5.72 16.35
C ALA A 66 9.23 5.47 14.85
N PHE A 67 8.70 4.35 14.35
CA PHE A 67 8.74 4.02 12.92
C PHE A 67 7.66 4.75 12.13
N TRP A 68 6.38 4.57 12.48
CA TRP A 68 5.25 5.10 11.71
C TRP A 68 5.02 6.59 11.90
N GLY A 69 5.44 7.17 13.03
CA GLY A 69 5.24 8.60 13.31
C GLY A 69 5.88 9.49 12.25
N PRO A 70 7.23 9.49 12.12
CA PRO A 70 7.91 10.27 11.10
C PRO A 70 7.38 9.99 9.69
N LEU A 71 7.20 8.72 9.33
CA LEU A 71 6.67 8.31 8.03
C LEU A 71 5.32 8.96 7.71
N ALA A 72 4.39 8.96 8.67
CA ALA A 72 3.08 9.56 8.48
C ALA A 72 3.13 11.09 8.36
N ARG A 73 4.07 11.76 9.04
CA ARG A 73 4.26 13.22 8.90
C ARG A 73 4.86 13.59 7.55
N ASP A 74 5.79 12.77 7.06
CA ASP A 74 6.51 13.05 5.82
C ASP A 74 5.70 12.68 4.58
N THR A 75 4.80 11.69 4.70
CA THR A 75 4.08 11.12 3.55
C THR A 75 2.68 11.70 3.36
N LEU A 76 1.99 12.07 4.45
CA LEU A 76 0.60 12.53 4.42
C LEU A 76 0.51 14.01 4.79
N VAL A 77 -0.46 14.68 4.18
CA VAL A 77 -0.89 16.03 4.54
C VAL A 77 -1.95 15.92 5.63
N TRP A 78 -1.64 16.51 6.78
CA TRP A 78 -2.50 16.59 7.94
C TRP A 78 -3.05 18.01 8.06
N ASP A 79 -4.37 18.12 8.21
CA ASP A 79 -5.01 19.41 8.53
C ASP A 79 -4.78 19.75 10.01
N THR A 80 -4.85 18.74 10.88
CA THR A 80 -4.47 18.84 12.29
C THR A 80 -3.44 17.77 12.61
N PRO A 81 -2.26 18.12 13.18
CA PRO A 81 -1.25 17.14 13.54
C PRO A 81 -1.76 16.24 14.66
N TYR A 82 -1.49 14.94 14.54
CA TYR A 82 -1.76 13.99 15.61
C TYR A 82 -0.77 14.17 16.77
N HIS A 83 -1.20 13.80 17.97
CA HIS A 83 -0.33 13.79 19.16
C HIS A 83 0.10 12.37 19.57
N THR A 84 -0.69 11.34 19.25
CA THR A 84 -0.38 9.94 19.60
C THR A 84 -0.36 9.08 18.35
N VAL A 85 0.78 8.44 18.05
CA VAL A 85 0.93 7.60 16.85
C VAL A 85 0.19 6.27 16.99
N TRP A 86 0.29 5.64 18.15
CA TRP A 86 -0.16 4.27 18.36
C TRP A 86 -0.67 4.08 19.79
N ASP A 87 -1.89 3.58 19.94
CA ASP A 87 -2.54 3.24 21.21
C ASP A 87 -3.42 2.01 20.96
N CYS A 88 -2.83 0.82 21.15
CA CYS A 88 -3.49 -0.45 20.90
C CYS A 88 -3.43 -1.38 22.09
N ASP A 89 -4.57 -2.01 22.38
CA ASP A 89 -4.73 -3.12 23.30
C ASP A 89 -5.60 -4.18 22.63
N PHE A 90 -4.96 -5.27 22.19
CA PHE A 90 -5.63 -6.38 21.54
C PHE A 90 -6.54 -7.18 22.48
N SER A 91 -6.31 -7.13 23.80
CA SER A 91 -7.13 -7.85 24.77
C SER A 91 -8.51 -7.19 24.95
N SER A 92 -8.57 -5.85 24.86
CA SER A 92 -9.82 -5.08 24.88
C SER A 92 -10.37 -4.77 23.49
N GLY A 93 -9.65 -5.12 22.41
CA GLY A 93 -10.03 -4.78 21.04
C GLY A 93 -9.88 -3.30 20.69
N LYS A 94 -9.19 -2.52 21.52
CA LYS A 94 -8.92 -1.10 21.28
C LYS A 94 -7.75 -0.97 20.31
N ILE A 95 -7.98 -0.36 19.14
CA ILE A 95 -6.94 -0.13 18.13
C ILE A 95 -7.01 1.33 17.68
N GLY A 96 -6.01 2.12 18.07
CA GLY A 96 -5.90 3.54 17.73
C GLY A 96 -4.60 3.87 17.02
N TRP A 97 -4.71 4.60 15.91
CA TRP A 97 -3.59 5.14 15.16
C TRP A 97 -3.79 6.63 14.92
N PHE A 98 -2.71 7.41 15.08
CA PHE A 98 -2.67 8.85 14.82
C PHE A 98 -3.79 9.65 15.51
N LEU A 99 -4.01 9.39 16.80
CA LEU A 99 -5.05 10.04 17.59
C LEU A 99 -4.82 11.55 17.68
N GLY A 100 -5.93 12.29 17.60
CA GLY A 100 -5.96 13.76 17.50
C GLY A 100 -5.66 14.29 16.10
N GLY A 101 -5.20 13.43 15.18
CA GLY A 101 -4.94 13.82 13.80
C GLY A 101 -6.22 13.96 12.98
N GLN A 102 -6.24 14.98 12.13
CA GLN A 102 -7.30 15.16 11.14
C GLN A 102 -6.65 15.32 9.76
N LEU A 103 -7.20 14.63 8.78
CA LEU A 103 -6.78 14.75 7.38
C LEU A 103 -7.98 14.53 6.47
N ASN A 104 -7.87 15.05 5.25
CA ASN A 104 -8.78 14.76 4.16
C ASN A 104 -8.12 13.81 3.14
N VAL A 105 -8.80 12.70 2.84
CA VAL A 105 -8.31 11.69 1.88
C VAL A 105 -8.22 12.27 0.47
N SER A 106 -9.22 13.02 0.02
CA SER A 106 -9.22 13.64 -1.31
C SER A 106 -8.06 14.63 -1.45
N VAL A 107 -7.73 15.39 -0.41
CA VAL A 107 -6.57 16.31 -0.44
C VAL A 107 -5.25 15.56 -0.65
N ASN A 108 -5.09 14.42 0.04
CA ASN A 108 -3.90 13.58 -0.08
C ASN A 108 -3.82 12.88 -1.45
N CYS A 109 -4.95 12.40 -1.97
CA CYS A 109 -5.00 11.63 -3.21
C CYS A 109 -5.09 12.49 -4.48
N LEU A 110 -5.67 13.70 -4.41
CA LEU A 110 -5.94 14.55 -5.57
C LEU A 110 -5.25 15.92 -5.43
N ASP A 111 -5.67 16.77 -4.50
CA ASP A 111 -5.27 18.18 -4.45
C ASP A 111 -3.75 18.38 -4.36
N GLN A 112 -3.06 17.57 -3.56
CA GLN A 112 -1.59 17.61 -3.48
C GLN A 112 -0.95 17.33 -4.85
N HIS A 113 -1.49 16.35 -5.58
CA HIS A 113 -0.95 15.92 -6.87
C HIS A 113 -1.31 16.90 -7.99
N VAL A 114 -2.50 17.51 -7.94
CA VAL A 114 -2.89 18.64 -8.81
C VAL A 114 -1.89 19.78 -8.69
N ARG A 115 -1.48 20.14 -7.46
CA ARG A 115 -0.52 21.23 -7.21
C ARG A 115 0.91 20.88 -7.64
N LYS A 116 1.35 19.64 -7.41
CA LYS A 116 2.75 19.21 -7.68
C LYS A 116 2.98 18.83 -9.15
N SER A 117 2.06 18.07 -9.74
CA SER A 117 2.22 17.44 -11.06
C SER A 117 0.88 17.31 -11.79
N PRO A 118 0.23 18.43 -12.19
CA PRO A 118 -1.14 18.43 -12.74
C PRO A 118 -1.29 17.59 -14.03
N GLU A 119 -0.23 17.50 -14.84
CA GLU A 119 -0.25 16.75 -16.11
C GLU A 119 -0.02 15.25 -15.94
N SER A 120 0.29 14.78 -14.73
CA SER A 120 0.45 13.35 -14.48
C SER A 120 -0.90 12.64 -14.59
N VAL A 121 -0.90 11.48 -15.26
CA VAL A 121 -2.10 10.64 -15.39
C VAL A 121 -2.45 10.07 -14.01
N ALA A 122 -3.66 10.37 -13.53
CA ALA A 122 -4.20 9.91 -12.27
C ALA A 122 -5.01 8.62 -12.44
N LEU A 123 -5.75 8.51 -13.54
CA LEU A 123 -6.58 7.35 -13.85
C LEU A 123 -6.38 6.95 -15.31
N ILE A 124 -6.08 5.66 -15.52
CA ILE A 124 -6.16 5.02 -16.83
C ILE A 124 -7.42 4.17 -16.80
N TRP A 125 -8.43 4.61 -17.55
CA TRP A 125 -9.68 3.88 -17.70
C TRP A 125 -9.62 3.03 -18.97
N GLU A 126 -9.46 1.72 -18.80
CA GLU A 126 -9.60 0.73 -19.86
C GLU A 126 -11.10 0.47 -20.09
N ARG A 127 -11.59 0.85 -21.26
CA ARG A 127 -12.97 0.60 -21.69
C ARG A 127 -13.11 -0.85 -22.21
N ASP A 128 -14.35 -1.30 -22.37
CA ASP A 128 -14.67 -2.68 -22.77
C ASP A 128 -14.04 -3.04 -24.13
N GLU A 129 -14.03 -2.08 -25.05
CA GLU A 129 -13.46 -2.23 -26.39
C GLU A 129 -11.93 -2.10 -26.35
N PRO A 130 -11.20 -3.13 -26.78
CA PRO A 130 -9.74 -3.12 -26.78
C PRO A 130 -9.16 -1.89 -27.50
N GLY A 131 -8.21 -1.23 -26.85
CA GLY A 131 -7.53 -0.06 -27.42
C GLY A 131 -8.27 1.27 -27.25
N THR A 132 -9.41 1.30 -26.55
CA THR A 132 -10.18 2.53 -26.29
C THR A 132 -9.93 3.12 -24.89
N GLU A 133 -8.70 3.02 -24.39
CA GLU A 133 -8.33 3.55 -23.07
C GLU A 133 -8.44 5.09 -23.01
N VAL A 134 -8.89 5.59 -21.86
CA VAL A 134 -8.94 7.01 -21.55
C VAL A 134 -7.96 7.31 -20.42
N ARG A 135 -7.11 8.30 -20.62
CA ARG A 135 -6.17 8.78 -19.59
C ARG A 135 -6.66 10.09 -19.04
N ILE A 136 -6.93 10.13 -17.74
CA ILE A 136 -7.42 11.30 -17.02
C ILE A 136 -6.26 11.82 -16.16
N THR A 137 -5.90 13.08 -16.34
CA THR A 137 -4.82 13.72 -15.56
C THR A 137 -5.35 14.27 -14.24
N TYR A 138 -4.46 14.54 -13.28
CA TYR A 138 -4.86 15.19 -12.03
C TYR A 138 -5.58 16.51 -12.26
N ARG A 139 -5.14 17.32 -13.24
CA ARG A 139 -5.79 18.58 -13.63
C ARG A 139 -7.29 18.42 -13.90
N SER A 140 -7.71 17.30 -14.50
CA SER A 140 -9.13 17.07 -14.83
C SER A 140 -10.06 16.98 -13.62
N PHE A 141 -9.52 16.78 -12.41
CA PHE A 141 -10.28 16.73 -11.17
C PHE A 141 -10.31 18.07 -10.43
N SER A 142 -9.59 19.09 -10.92
CA SER A 142 -9.65 20.46 -10.40
C SER A 142 -10.79 21.21 -11.08
N LEU A 143 -11.67 21.81 -10.29
CA LEU A 143 -12.65 22.80 -10.76
C LEU A 143 -11.95 24.12 -11.15
#